data_AF-A0A8H3FV24-F1
#
_entry.id   AF-A0A8H3FV24-F1
#
_cell.length_a   1.000
_cell.length_b   1.000
_cell.length_c   1.000
_cell.angle_alpha   90.00
_cell.angle_beta   90.00
_cell.angle_gamma   90.00
#
_symmetry.space_group_name_H-M   'P 1'
#
loop_
_entity.id
_entity.type
_entity.pdbx_description
1 polymer ?
#
loop_
_entity_poly.entity_id
_entity_poly.type
_entity_poly.pdbx_seq_one_letter_code
_entity_poly.pdbx_strand_id
1 'polypeptide(L)'
;MKAAIAVPISASISQMKWIWFKERSAVRGMQVFDEASRGPLGALKLLFSKYVRSLASLGALIVLLQLGMEPFFQQIVLYPLEHRILHSTVSHLPRGSSYTSVQATDETGEPAAEYAMQQAVYGSLFLGSLKTMTASCTSGNCTWPPFQTLGVCNRCADVSALIQQSEVPNPDWISDEDINVSKTKTSYHIPNGLNVTLPNRVLYSEPAIVNANGSTILTQLPMINFTITNISIMSTEKAYECNVHWCVKTYNSSMSGAVLTEEPLVLDPSPPRFDTYNGSNLWCDCLQTIYNTYANLGSDPDHSCVAKFYTGNETFYFTNATHYALQGLLQHVFTGNLTWGGDTILNPSSDTMQTFTTEWSFPKPKPGIPLDPNANRYAAGNITLVNIEELMNNLTESMTVRIRQAAAALASPNSTVDGTTFQLQAFVRIRWRWLTLPVLVLALTAVLLVTSILLTFFTKSKPWKSSATALLFHGLDPEHLDQLSSIKKRAQMDEASREVTVQLVKTEHGWRLL
;
A
#
# COMPACT_ATOMS: atom_id res chain seq x y z
N MET A 1 -40.91 -13.64 16.64
CA MET A 1 -41.71 -12.39 16.52
C MET A 1 -42.82 -12.51 15.47
N LYS A 2 -42.53 -12.77 14.19
CA LYS A 2 -43.55 -12.87 13.11
C LYS A 2 -44.77 -13.73 13.46
N ALA A 3 -44.56 -14.99 13.86
CA ALA A 3 -45.65 -15.90 14.21
C ALA A 3 -46.49 -15.40 15.41
N ALA A 4 -45.84 -14.85 16.44
CA ALA A 4 -46.51 -14.32 17.62
C ALA A 4 -47.44 -13.13 17.31
N ILE A 5 -47.11 -12.33 16.30
CA ILE A 5 -47.94 -11.20 15.84
C ILE A 5 -49.01 -11.67 14.84
N ALA A 6 -48.72 -12.67 14.02
CA ALA A 6 -49.67 -13.21 13.04
C ALA A 6 -50.93 -13.84 13.68
N VAL A 7 -50.76 -14.57 14.79
CA VAL A 7 -51.87 -15.22 15.52
C VAL A 7 -52.98 -14.23 15.94
N PRO A 8 -52.69 -13.13 16.66
CA PRO A 8 -53.72 -12.18 17.07
C PRO A 8 -54.33 -11.43 15.89
N ILE A 9 -53.57 -11.14 14.81
CA ILE A 9 -54.13 -10.53 13.60
C ILE A 9 -55.16 -11.45 12.97
N SER A 10 -54.78 -12.70 12.72
CA SER A 10 -55.64 -13.70 12.10
C SER A 10 -56.92 -13.88 12.92
N ALA A 11 -56.80 -14.04 14.24
CA ALA A 11 -57.93 -14.15 15.14
C ALA A 11 -58.85 -12.90 15.10
N SER A 12 -58.29 -11.70 15.01
CA SER A 12 -59.04 -10.44 14.96
C SER A 12 -59.80 -10.28 13.64
N ILE A 13 -59.17 -10.58 12.50
CA ILE A 13 -59.82 -10.58 11.17
C ILE A 13 -60.94 -11.62 11.14
N SER A 14 -60.68 -12.84 11.62
CA SER A 14 -61.70 -13.89 11.67
C SER A 14 -62.84 -13.56 12.62
N GLN A 15 -62.62 -12.76 13.67
CA GLN A 15 -63.71 -12.32 14.55
C GLN A 15 -64.55 -11.22 13.89
N MET A 16 -63.93 -10.33 13.11
CA MET A 16 -64.61 -9.22 12.45
C MET A 16 -65.67 -9.68 11.46
N LYS A 17 -65.51 -10.87 10.85
CA LYS A 17 -66.53 -11.46 9.96
C LYS A 17 -67.90 -11.59 10.64
N TRP A 18 -67.94 -12.01 11.90
CA TRP A 18 -69.18 -12.20 12.65
C TRP A 18 -69.82 -10.88 13.08
N ILE A 19 -69.00 -9.85 13.27
CA ILE A 19 -69.48 -8.49 13.55
C ILE A 19 -70.08 -7.90 12.27
N TRP A 20 -69.44 -8.12 11.12
CA TRP A 20 -69.93 -7.66 9.81
C TRP A 20 -71.32 -8.21 9.47
N PHE A 21 -71.55 -9.52 9.71
CA PHE A 21 -72.85 -10.13 9.48
C PHE A 21 -73.94 -9.72 10.47
N LYS A 22 -73.70 -8.82 11.44
CA LYS A 22 -74.79 -8.23 12.23
C LYS A 22 -75.72 -7.36 11.39
N GLU A 23 -75.25 -6.84 10.28
CA GLU A 23 -76.04 -6.15 9.26
C GLU A 23 -76.19 -7.07 8.03
N ARG A 24 -77.30 -6.93 7.29
CA ARG A 24 -77.53 -7.71 6.07
C ARG A 24 -76.38 -7.53 5.09
N SER A 25 -75.69 -8.62 4.79
CA SER A 25 -74.44 -8.62 4.01
C SER A 25 -74.34 -9.85 3.11
N ALA A 26 -73.67 -9.71 1.96
CA ALA A 26 -73.46 -10.82 1.04
C ALA A 26 -72.63 -11.96 1.67
N VAL A 27 -73.04 -13.21 1.43
CA VAL A 27 -72.40 -14.43 1.97
C VAL A 27 -70.93 -14.53 1.52
N ARG A 28 -70.61 -14.02 0.32
CA ARG A 28 -69.23 -13.92 -0.19
C ARG A 28 -68.25 -13.28 0.80
N GLY A 29 -68.74 -12.34 1.62
CA GLY A 29 -67.94 -11.71 2.67
C GLY A 29 -67.26 -12.74 3.58
N MET A 30 -67.94 -13.84 3.92
CA MET A 30 -67.40 -14.90 4.79
C MET A 30 -66.10 -15.50 4.23
N GLN A 31 -66.06 -15.76 2.92
CA GLN A 31 -64.87 -16.30 2.26
C GLN A 31 -63.75 -15.25 2.17
N VAL A 32 -64.09 -13.98 1.90
CA VAL A 32 -63.10 -12.90 1.79
C VAL A 32 -62.40 -12.64 3.12
N PHE A 33 -63.13 -12.62 4.24
CA PHE A 33 -62.53 -12.47 5.58
C PHE A 33 -61.67 -13.68 5.97
N ASP A 34 -62.13 -14.90 5.67
CA ASP A 34 -61.37 -16.12 5.96
C ASP A 34 -60.08 -16.19 5.14
N GLU A 35 -60.13 -15.88 3.84
CA GLU A 35 -58.95 -15.80 2.98
C GLU A 35 -57.96 -14.72 3.46
N ALA A 36 -58.47 -13.56 3.89
CA ALA A 36 -57.65 -12.47 4.42
C ALA A 36 -56.92 -12.81 5.73
N SER A 37 -57.54 -13.64 6.58
CA SER A 37 -56.92 -14.08 7.84
C SER A 37 -55.78 -15.09 7.65
N ARG A 38 -55.62 -15.67 6.45
CA ARG A 38 -54.68 -16.77 6.15
C ARG A 38 -53.44 -16.34 5.39
N GLY A 39 -53.40 -15.12 4.85
CA GLY A 39 -52.22 -14.67 4.14
C GLY A 39 -52.37 -13.33 3.41
N PRO A 40 -51.25 -12.86 2.84
CA PRO A 40 -51.17 -11.53 2.21
C PRO A 40 -52.04 -11.39 0.96
N LEU A 41 -52.22 -12.46 0.17
CA LEU A 41 -53.05 -12.42 -1.04
C LEU A 41 -54.53 -12.21 -0.70
N GLY A 42 -55.04 -12.90 0.33
CA GLY A 42 -56.40 -12.67 0.82
C GLY A 42 -56.56 -11.29 1.44
N ALA A 43 -55.55 -10.81 2.18
CA ALA A 43 -55.55 -9.48 2.75
C ALA A 43 -55.61 -8.40 1.67
N LEU A 44 -54.85 -8.58 0.58
CA LEU A 44 -54.90 -7.71 -0.59
C LEU A 44 -56.30 -7.70 -1.23
N LYS A 45 -56.90 -8.88 -1.43
CA LYS A 45 -58.28 -8.98 -1.96
C LYS A 45 -59.30 -8.24 -1.08
N LEU A 46 -59.15 -8.31 0.25
CA LEU A 46 -60.05 -7.62 1.19
C LEU A 46 -59.93 -6.10 1.09
N LEU A 47 -58.72 -5.57 0.88
CA LEU A 47 -58.48 -4.13 0.71
C LEU A 47 -59.04 -3.55 -0.60
N PHE A 48 -59.18 -4.35 -1.65
CA PHE A 48 -59.76 -3.92 -2.94
C PHE A 48 -61.23 -4.29 -3.11
N SER A 49 -61.84 -4.94 -2.12
CA SER A 49 -63.26 -5.33 -2.16
C SER A 49 -64.16 -4.23 -1.60
N LYS A 50 -65.49 -4.36 -1.71
CA LYS A 50 -66.44 -3.39 -1.13
C LYS A 50 -66.41 -3.32 0.42
N TYR A 51 -65.65 -4.22 1.06
CA TYR A 51 -65.57 -4.42 2.51
C TYR A 51 -64.48 -3.58 3.24
N VAL A 52 -63.82 -2.63 2.55
CA VAL A 52 -62.67 -1.82 3.06
C VAL A 52 -63.01 -0.95 4.28
N ARG A 53 -64.28 -0.54 4.45
CA ARG A 53 -64.69 0.38 5.53
C ARG A 53 -64.77 -0.25 6.92
N SER A 54 -64.44 -1.54 7.05
CA SER A 54 -64.42 -2.26 8.32
C SER A 54 -63.04 -2.24 8.97
N LEU A 55 -62.97 -2.42 10.29
CA LEU A 55 -61.71 -2.61 11.03
C LEU A 55 -60.88 -3.81 10.57
N ALA A 56 -61.44 -4.70 9.74
CA ALA A 56 -60.67 -5.75 9.08
C ALA A 56 -59.68 -5.22 8.03
N SER A 57 -59.92 -4.03 7.45
CA SER A 57 -58.95 -3.41 6.53
C SER A 57 -57.66 -3.02 7.25
N LEU A 58 -57.74 -2.58 8.50
CA LEU A 58 -56.57 -2.38 9.37
C LEU A 58 -55.81 -3.70 9.55
N GLY A 59 -56.52 -4.80 9.85
CA GLY A 59 -55.92 -6.13 9.93
C GLY A 59 -55.23 -6.57 8.65
N ALA A 60 -55.89 -6.38 7.49
CA ALA A 60 -55.33 -6.70 6.19
C ALA A 60 -54.09 -5.84 5.84
N LEU A 61 -54.10 -4.55 6.16
CA LEU A 61 -52.95 -3.67 6.00
C LEU A 61 -51.75 -4.14 6.84
N ILE A 62 -51.99 -4.53 8.10
CA ILE A 62 -50.95 -5.06 8.98
C ILE A 62 -50.35 -6.35 8.40
N VAL A 63 -51.16 -7.27 7.86
CA VAL A 63 -50.67 -8.49 7.19
C VAL A 63 -49.72 -8.14 6.03
N LEU A 64 -50.03 -7.09 5.25
CA LEU A 64 -49.13 -6.62 4.17
C LEU A 64 -47.86 -5.97 4.73
N LEU A 65 -47.96 -5.14 5.77
CA LEU A 65 -46.79 -4.53 6.42
C LEU A 65 -45.86 -5.58 7.04
N GLN A 66 -46.38 -6.73 7.47
CA GLN A 66 -45.56 -7.83 7.99
C GLN A 66 -44.59 -8.43 6.96
N LEU A 67 -44.89 -8.33 5.67
CA LEU A 67 -43.98 -8.77 4.60
C LEU A 67 -42.67 -7.97 4.63
N GLY A 68 -42.76 -6.67 4.91
CA GLY A 68 -41.61 -5.77 4.98
C GLY A 68 -40.74 -5.92 6.24
N MET A 69 -41.18 -6.65 7.27
CA MET A 69 -40.39 -6.76 8.50
C MET A 69 -39.02 -7.42 8.28
N GLU A 70 -38.93 -8.41 7.38
CA GLU A 70 -37.69 -9.16 7.14
C GLU A 70 -36.56 -8.35 6.51
N PRO A 71 -36.78 -7.60 5.40
CA PRO A 71 -35.74 -6.71 4.88
C PRO A 71 -35.37 -5.61 5.87
N PHE A 72 -36.29 -5.14 6.72
CA PHE A 72 -35.97 -4.16 7.76
C PHE A 72 -35.04 -4.77 8.83
N PHE A 73 -35.29 -5.99 9.29
CA PHE A 73 -34.41 -6.69 10.24
C PHE A 73 -32.99 -6.88 9.67
N GLN A 74 -32.88 -7.26 8.40
CA GLN A 74 -31.58 -7.40 7.73
C GLN A 74 -30.79 -6.09 7.71
N GLN A 75 -31.46 -4.94 7.68
CA GLN A 75 -30.81 -3.62 7.64
C GLN A 75 -30.48 -3.06 9.05
N ILE A 76 -30.89 -3.70 10.14
CA ILE A 76 -30.63 -3.18 11.51
C ILE A 76 -29.15 -3.17 11.85
N VAL A 77 -28.41 -4.23 11.47
CA VAL A 77 -27.01 -4.41 11.86
C VAL A 77 -26.10 -4.11 10.68
N LEU A 78 -25.19 -3.15 10.88
CA LEU A 78 -24.11 -2.86 9.96
C LEU A 78 -22.79 -3.25 10.63
N TYR A 79 -21.88 -3.86 9.88
CA TYR A 79 -20.53 -4.19 10.34
C TYR A 79 -19.49 -3.31 9.63
N PRO A 80 -19.33 -2.02 10.00
CA PRO A 80 -18.24 -1.22 9.47
C PRO A 80 -16.89 -1.79 9.91
N LEU A 81 -15.95 -1.81 8.96
CA LEU A 81 -14.54 -2.05 9.22
C LEU A 81 -13.89 -0.73 9.60
N GLU A 82 -13.29 -0.65 10.78
CA GLU A 82 -12.54 0.52 11.22
C GLU A 82 -11.11 0.14 11.56
N HIS A 83 -10.17 1.02 11.20
CA HIS A 83 -8.79 0.92 11.64
C HIS A 83 -8.70 1.33 13.12
N ARG A 84 -8.13 0.45 13.95
CA ARG A 84 -7.81 0.74 15.35
C ARG A 84 -6.36 0.38 15.63
N ILE A 85 -5.78 1.12 16.59
CA ILE A 85 -4.42 0.91 17.07
C ILE A 85 -4.40 -0.40 17.87
N LEU A 86 -3.49 -1.29 17.54
CA LEU A 86 -3.29 -2.55 18.23
C LEU A 86 -2.15 -2.39 19.25
N HIS A 87 -2.50 -2.25 20.54
CA HIS A 87 -1.53 -2.00 21.61
C HIS A 87 -0.63 -3.20 21.95
N SER A 88 -1.02 -4.43 21.57
CA SER A 88 -0.29 -5.66 21.91
C SER A 88 0.92 -5.94 21.01
N THR A 89 1.03 -5.27 19.86
CA THR A 89 2.11 -5.50 18.89
C THR A 89 2.73 -4.19 18.45
N VAL A 90 3.97 -3.97 18.84
CA VAL A 90 4.79 -2.87 18.33
C VAL A 90 5.38 -3.28 16.99
N SER A 91 5.36 -2.36 16.03
CA SER A 91 6.00 -2.57 14.72
C SER A 91 7.40 -1.98 14.75
N HIS A 92 8.37 -2.67 14.17
CA HIS A 92 9.78 -2.24 14.21
C HIS A 92 10.29 -1.94 12.81
N LEU A 93 10.88 -0.76 12.64
CA LEU A 93 11.52 -0.34 11.40
C LEU A 93 13.01 -0.12 11.63
N PRO A 94 13.92 -0.76 10.89
CA PRO A 94 15.33 -0.59 11.20
C PRO A 94 15.90 0.79 10.86
N ARG A 95 16.83 1.22 11.71
CA ARG A 95 17.44 2.54 11.75
C ARG A 95 18.95 2.41 11.98
N GLY A 96 19.74 3.09 11.16
CA GLY A 96 21.19 3.12 11.29
C GLY A 96 21.65 4.24 12.22
N SER A 97 22.02 3.92 13.46
CA SER A 97 22.72 4.87 14.36
C SER A 97 24.23 4.85 14.15
N SER A 98 24.79 3.72 13.71
CA SER A 98 26.20 3.61 13.38
C SER A 98 26.45 2.63 12.24
N TYR A 99 27.62 2.77 11.62
CA TYR A 99 28.10 1.82 10.63
C TYR A 99 29.61 1.63 10.78
N THR A 100 30.00 0.43 11.21
CA THR A 100 31.39 0.08 11.52
C THR A 100 31.82 -1.21 10.83
N SER A 101 31.04 -1.66 9.83
CA SER A 101 31.28 -2.93 9.14
C SER A 101 32.46 -2.80 8.18
N VAL A 102 33.39 -3.74 8.30
CA VAL A 102 34.54 -3.93 7.42
C VAL A 102 34.79 -5.42 7.27
N GLN A 103 35.33 -5.81 6.13
CA GLN A 103 35.84 -7.15 5.90
C GLN A 103 37.34 -7.19 6.24
N ALA A 104 37.77 -8.21 6.98
CA ALA A 104 39.17 -8.54 7.14
C ALA A 104 39.69 -9.22 5.86
N THR A 105 40.81 -8.75 5.31
CA THR A 105 41.48 -9.37 4.17
C THR A 105 42.73 -10.10 4.64
N ASP A 106 42.94 -11.32 4.15
CA ASP A 106 44.17 -12.06 4.38
C ASP A 106 45.26 -11.55 3.40
N GLU A 107 46.47 -11.38 3.93
CA GLU A 107 47.76 -11.02 3.29
C GLU A 107 48.19 -9.53 3.28
N THR A 108 47.30 -8.54 3.39
CA THR A 108 47.71 -7.10 3.47
C THR A 108 47.21 -6.35 4.70
N GLY A 109 46.23 -6.88 5.44
CA GLY A 109 45.68 -6.25 6.64
C GLY A 109 44.77 -5.06 6.38
N GLU A 110 44.55 -4.65 5.12
CA GLU A 110 43.78 -3.46 4.79
C GLU A 110 42.25 -3.70 4.89
N PRO A 111 41.48 -2.72 5.42
CA PRO A 111 40.04 -2.85 5.59
C PRO A 111 39.33 -2.77 4.24
N ALA A 112 38.61 -3.82 3.87
CA ALA A 112 37.76 -3.85 2.68
C ALA A 112 36.28 -3.62 3.03
N ALA A 113 35.49 -3.13 2.07
CA ALA A 113 34.05 -2.99 2.28
C ALA A 113 33.40 -4.36 2.42
N GLU A 114 32.50 -4.53 3.39
CA GLU A 114 31.74 -5.77 3.57
C GLU A 114 31.03 -6.19 2.26
N TYR A 115 31.00 -7.48 1.95
CA TYR A 115 30.32 -8.03 0.77
C TYR A 115 28.89 -7.52 0.57
N ALA A 116 28.10 -7.35 1.64
CA ALA A 116 26.74 -6.83 1.51
C ALA A 116 26.71 -5.35 1.09
N MET A 117 27.71 -4.55 1.47
CA MET A 117 27.88 -3.18 0.95
C MET A 117 28.33 -3.19 -0.51
N GLN A 118 29.23 -4.10 -0.89
CA GLN A 118 29.62 -4.28 -2.28
C GLN A 118 28.40 -4.64 -3.15
N GLN A 119 27.55 -5.57 -2.68
CA GLN A 119 26.30 -5.93 -3.36
C GLN A 119 25.34 -4.75 -3.48
N ALA A 120 25.21 -3.93 -2.44
CA ALA A 120 24.37 -2.72 -2.49
C ALA A 120 24.86 -1.73 -3.55
N VAL A 121 26.17 -1.51 -3.63
CA VAL A 121 26.80 -0.64 -4.63
C VAL A 121 26.63 -1.21 -6.04
N TYR A 122 27.10 -2.43 -6.30
CA TYR A 122 27.00 -3.05 -7.63
C TYR A 122 25.55 -3.24 -8.08
N GLY A 123 24.67 -3.69 -7.19
CA GLY A 123 23.25 -3.87 -7.49
C GLY A 123 22.57 -2.56 -7.89
N SER A 124 22.88 -1.45 -7.22
CA SER A 124 22.31 -0.13 -7.57
C SER A 124 22.75 0.39 -8.93
N LEU A 125 23.98 0.03 -9.34
CA LEU A 125 24.59 0.49 -10.58
C LEU A 125 24.15 -0.34 -11.80
N PHE A 126 23.99 -1.66 -11.64
CA PHE A 126 23.66 -2.56 -12.76
C PHE A 126 22.17 -2.91 -12.87
N LEU A 127 21.46 -2.99 -11.75
CA LEU A 127 20.05 -3.42 -11.70
C LEU A 127 19.08 -2.26 -11.41
N GLY A 128 19.60 -1.06 -11.11
CA GLY A 128 18.81 0.11 -10.70
C GLY A 128 18.38 0.05 -9.24
N SER A 129 17.21 0.62 -8.91
CA SER A 129 16.78 0.80 -7.51
C SER A 129 16.42 -0.53 -6.82
N LEU A 130 17.35 -1.08 -6.02
CA LEU A 130 17.11 -2.19 -5.10
C LEU A 130 16.70 -1.66 -3.71
N LYS A 131 15.55 -0.96 -3.62
CA LYS A 131 15.03 -0.45 -2.34
C LYS A 131 14.27 -1.54 -1.58
N THR A 132 14.98 -2.56 -1.07
CA THR A 132 14.37 -3.63 -0.27
C THR A 132 14.66 -3.44 1.22
N MET A 133 13.89 -2.55 1.84
CA MET A 133 13.89 -2.40 3.29
C MET A 133 12.75 -3.23 3.90
N THR A 134 13.07 -4.18 4.78
CA THR A 134 12.06 -5.01 5.45
C THR A 134 11.71 -4.41 6.81
N ALA A 135 10.43 -4.10 7.01
CA ALA A 135 9.88 -3.66 8.29
C ALA A 135 9.11 -4.82 8.97
N SER A 136 9.19 -4.90 10.29
CA SER A 136 8.39 -5.86 11.08
C SER A 136 7.01 -5.26 11.36
N CYS A 137 6.01 -5.66 10.58
CA CYS A 137 4.62 -5.22 10.72
C CYS A 137 3.67 -6.41 10.46
N THR A 138 3.02 -6.91 11.51
CA THR A 138 2.17 -8.12 11.44
C THR A 138 0.82 -7.87 10.76
N SER A 139 0.28 -6.66 10.83
CA SER A 139 -1.03 -6.32 10.24
C SER A 139 -0.95 -5.85 8.79
N GLY A 140 0.26 -5.54 8.29
CA GLY A 140 0.47 -4.91 6.98
C GLY A 140 0.04 -3.45 6.89
N ASN A 141 -0.44 -2.84 8.00
CA ASN A 141 -0.74 -1.42 8.09
C ASN A 141 -0.12 -0.82 9.36
N CYS A 142 1.00 -0.13 9.22
CA CYS A 142 1.79 0.41 10.34
C CYS A 142 2.28 1.82 10.02
N THR A 143 2.42 2.66 11.06
CA THR A 143 3.01 4.00 10.91
C THR A 143 4.10 4.23 11.95
N TRP A 144 5.21 4.82 11.53
CA TRP A 144 6.33 5.16 12.41
C TRP A 144 6.42 6.67 12.56
N PRO A 145 6.79 7.17 13.75
CA PRO A 145 7.10 8.59 13.92
C PRO A 145 8.31 8.97 13.05
N PRO A 146 8.44 10.26 12.66
CA PRO A 146 9.62 10.73 11.95
C PRO A 146 10.90 10.38 12.71
N PHE A 147 11.86 9.76 12.03
CA PHE A 147 13.12 9.33 12.65
C PHE A 147 14.31 9.69 11.77
N GLN A 148 15.47 9.76 12.41
CA GLN A 148 16.75 10.08 11.76
C GLN A 148 17.63 8.85 11.63
N THR A 149 18.32 8.71 10.52
CA THR A 149 19.24 7.60 10.26
C THR A 149 20.52 8.11 9.61
N LEU A 150 21.64 7.50 9.98
CA LEU A 150 22.88 7.59 9.22
C LEU A 150 22.64 7.06 7.81
N GLY A 151 23.16 7.77 6.82
CA GLY A 151 23.07 7.40 5.43
C GLY A 151 24.18 8.04 4.61
N VAL A 152 24.08 7.83 3.32
CA VAL A 152 24.96 8.43 2.32
C VAL A 152 24.13 9.37 1.46
N CYS A 153 24.69 10.53 1.16
CA CYS A 153 24.12 11.54 0.29
C CYS A 153 25.06 11.83 -0.87
N ASN A 154 24.49 12.27 -1.98
CA ASN A 154 25.25 12.76 -3.12
C ASN A 154 24.87 14.21 -3.43
N ARG A 155 25.77 14.96 -4.05
CA ARG A 155 25.41 16.11 -4.88
C ARG A 155 26.19 16.00 -6.18
N CYS A 156 25.53 16.26 -7.29
CA CYS A 156 26.15 16.30 -8.60
C CYS A 156 25.94 17.68 -9.23
N ALA A 157 26.99 18.24 -9.81
CA ALA A 157 26.95 19.48 -10.58
C ALA A 157 27.29 19.17 -12.04
N ASP A 158 26.54 19.76 -12.97
CA ASP A 158 26.88 19.74 -14.38
C ASP A 158 28.03 20.75 -14.63
N VAL A 159 29.21 20.22 -14.93
CA VAL A 159 30.43 20.99 -15.22
C VAL A 159 30.79 20.92 -16.70
N SER A 160 29.84 20.57 -17.56
CA SER A 160 30.05 20.47 -19.01
C SER A 160 30.56 21.78 -19.61
N ALA A 161 30.19 22.92 -19.04
CA ALA A 161 30.65 24.25 -19.47
C ALA A 161 32.15 24.53 -19.18
N LEU A 162 32.78 23.73 -18.32
CA LEU A 162 34.19 23.88 -17.95
C LEU A 162 35.13 23.01 -18.79
N ILE A 163 34.60 22.24 -19.74
CA ILE A 163 35.40 21.42 -20.65
C ILE A 163 36.17 22.34 -21.59
N GLN A 164 37.49 22.21 -21.60
CA GLN A 164 38.40 22.91 -22.50
C GLN A 164 39.00 21.92 -23.50
N GLN A 165 38.94 22.26 -24.79
CA GLN A 165 39.50 21.45 -25.86
C GLN A 165 40.85 22.02 -26.29
N SER A 166 41.83 21.15 -26.49
CA SER A 166 43.14 21.48 -27.06
C SER A 166 43.53 20.45 -28.11
N GLU A 167 44.13 20.89 -29.21
CA GLU A 167 44.71 19.97 -30.19
C GLU A 167 46.16 19.66 -29.82
N VAL A 168 46.49 18.39 -29.71
CA VAL A 168 47.84 17.90 -29.37
C VAL A 168 48.44 17.23 -30.61
N PRO A 169 49.72 17.49 -30.95
CA PRO A 169 50.40 16.80 -32.04
C PRO A 169 50.43 15.28 -31.82
N ASN A 170 50.20 14.50 -32.88
CA ASN A 170 50.40 13.05 -32.85
C ASN A 170 51.92 12.78 -32.70
N PRO A 171 52.37 11.87 -31.82
CA PRO A 171 53.81 11.62 -31.66
C PRO A 171 54.44 11.06 -32.95
N ASP A 172 55.64 11.54 -33.28
CA ASP A 172 56.34 11.41 -34.58
C ASP A 172 56.64 9.97 -35.07
N TRP A 173 56.30 8.93 -34.32
CA TRP A 173 56.57 7.52 -34.67
C TRP A 173 55.45 6.85 -35.49
N ILE A 174 54.38 7.56 -35.83
CA ILE A 174 53.34 7.08 -36.75
C ILE A 174 53.71 7.54 -38.16
N SER A 175 54.34 6.65 -38.93
CA SER A 175 54.76 6.90 -40.31
C SER A 175 53.57 7.00 -41.26
N ASP A 176 53.60 8.03 -42.11
CA ASP A 176 52.61 8.51 -43.10
C ASP A 176 52.19 7.49 -44.21
N GLU A 177 52.52 6.21 -44.12
CA GLU A 177 52.42 5.29 -45.27
C GLU A 177 51.17 4.41 -45.37
N ASP A 178 50.32 4.34 -44.35
CA ASP A 178 49.02 3.69 -44.47
C ASP A 178 47.93 4.47 -43.71
N ILE A 179 47.01 5.08 -44.47
CA ILE A 179 45.74 5.72 -44.06
C ILE A 179 45.84 7.23 -43.73
N ASN A 180 44.92 8.03 -44.29
CA ASN A 180 44.64 9.45 -44.00
C ASN A 180 44.35 9.72 -42.50
N VAL A 181 45.34 9.61 -41.62
CA VAL A 181 45.24 9.92 -40.18
C VAL A 181 45.58 11.40 -39.99
N SER A 182 44.72 12.17 -39.32
CA SER A 182 45.02 13.57 -39.02
C SER A 182 46.24 13.67 -38.10
N LYS A 183 47.13 14.63 -38.35
CA LYS A 183 48.37 14.88 -37.57
C LYS A 183 48.13 15.35 -36.13
N THR A 184 46.88 15.59 -35.74
CA THR A 184 46.49 16.06 -34.42
C THR A 184 45.57 15.06 -33.72
N LYS A 185 45.66 15.02 -32.40
CA LYS A 185 44.72 14.40 -31.46
C LYS A 185 43.96 15.50 -30.73
N THR A 186 42.75 15.22 -30.26
CA THR A 186 41.98 16.16 -29.45
C THR A 186 42.12 15.79 -27.98
N SER A 187 42.60 16.71 -27.16
CA SER A 187 42.71 16.60 -25.70
C SER A 187 41.66 17.48 -25.04
N TYR A 188 40.89 16.88 -24.14
CA TYR A 188 39.88 17.52 -23.31
C TYR A 188 40.41 17.65 -21.90
N HIS A 189 40.38 18.86 -21.33
CA HIS A 189 40.79 19.11 -19.96
C HIS A 189 39.75 19.92 -19.18
N ILE A 190 39.69 19.67 -17.88
CA ILE A 190 38.82 20.39 -16.94
C ILE A 190 39.71 20.99 -15.84
N PRO A 191 39.38 22.16 -15.25
CA PRO A 191 40.20 22.83 -14.24
C PRO A 191 40.54 22.01 -12.99
N ASN A 192 39.83 20.90 -12.75
CA ASN A 192 40.06 19.97 -11.65
C ASN A 192 41.18 18.95 -11.90
N GLY A 193 41.89 19.04 -13.04
CA GLY A 193 43.07 18.24 -13.35
C GLY A 193 42.81 17.00 -14.21
N LEU A 194 41.57 16.77 -14.66
CA LEU A 194 41.26 15.73 -15.64
C LEU A 194 41.78 16.13 -17.03
N ASN A 195 42.55 15.25 -17.68
CA ASN A 195 42.96 15.38 -19.07
C ASN A 195 42.77 14.04 -19.82
N VAL A 196 41.94 14.05 -20.86
CA VAL A 196 41.64 12.87 -21.70
C VAL A 196 41.98 13.20 -23.14
N THR A 197 42.81 12.38 -23.78
CA THR A 197 43.23 12.59 -25.18
C THR A 197 42.68 11.49 -26.09
N LEU A 198 41.91 11.88 -27.11
CA LEU A 198 41.25 10.98 -28.06
C LEU A 198 41.81 11.12 -29.49
N PRO A 199 41.85 10.03 -30.28
CA PRO A 199 42.21 10.06 -31.68
C PRO A 199 41.08 10.66 -32.54
N ASN A 200 41.42 11.57 -33.45
CA ASN A 200 40.50 12.38 -34.29
C ASN A 200 39.59 11.63 -35.28
N ARG A 201 39.62 10.29 -35.35
CA ARG A 201 38.86 9.51 -36.33
C ARG A 201 38.10 8.31 -35.79
N VAL A 202 38.00 8.15 -34.46
CA VAL A 202 37.32 6.98 -33.91
C VAL A 202 36.12 7.37 -33.05
N LEU A 203 34.97 6.84 -33.45
CA LEU A 203 33.68 6.90 -32.75
C LEU A 203 33.77 6.03 -31.48
N TYR A 204 34.46 6.51 -30.45
CA TYR A 204 34.46 5.88 -29.13
C TYR A 204 33.67 6.75 -28.17
N SER A 205 32.67 6.16 -27.53
CA SER A 205 32.10 6.68 -26.29
C SER A 205 32.77 5.95 -25.13
N GLU A 206 33.91 6.46 -24.67
CA GLU A 206 34.52 5.98 -23.43
C GLU A 206 34.20 6.98 -22.32
N PRO A 207 33.34 6.62 -21.34
CA PRO A 207 33.20 7.42 -20.15
C PRO A 207 34.53 7.42 -19.39
N ALA A 208 35.11 8.60 -19.19
CA ALA A 208 36.32 8.76 -18.41
C ALA A 208 35.95 9.26 -17.01
N ILE A 209 36.46 8.56 -15.99
CA ILE A 209 36.18 8.86 -14.60
C ILE A 209 37.50 9.05 -13.86
N VAL A 210 37.66 10.21 -13.23
CA VAL A 210 38.86 10.54 -12.47
C VAL A 210 38.48 11.07 -11.09
N ASN A 211 39.32 10.72 -10.12
CA ASN A 211 39.22 11.27 -8.78
C ASN A 211 39.97 12.61 -8.76
N ALA A 212 39.26 13.70 -8.46
CA ALA A 212 39.85 15.03 -8.34
C ALA A 212 40.62 15.15 -7.00
N ASN A 213 41.79 14.51 -6.90
CA ASN A 213 42.70 14.64 -5.75
C ASN A 213 43.54 15.93 -5.80
N GLY A 214 42.97 17.01 -6.31
CA GLY A 214 43.66 18.28 -6.59
C GLY A 214 43.55 19.33 -5.49
N SER A 215 43.58 18.99 -4.19
CA SER A 215 43.95 19.96 -3.13
C SER A 215 44.26 19.27 -1.79
N THR A 216 45.46 19.52 -1.28
CA THR A 216 46.04 18.91 -0.08
C THR A 216 45.48 19.44 1.26
N ILE A 217 44.39 20.22 1.24
CA ILE A 217 43.79 20.83 2.45
C ILE A 217 42.33 20.41 2.67
N LEU A 218 41.61 19.97 1.63
CA LEU A 218 40.18 19.59 1.73
C LEU A 218 39.93 18.07 1.75
N THR A 219 40.98 17.24 1.66
CA THR A 219 40.93 15.78 1.88
C THR A 219 40.60 15.38 3.33
N GLN A 220 40.34 16.36 4.20
CA GLN A 220 40.04 16.19 5.62
C GLN A 220 38.53 16.11 5.94
N LEU A 221 37.68 15.95 4.92
CA LEU A 221 36.24 15.74 5.09
C LEU A 221 35.83 14.38 4.52
N PRO A 222 34.83 13.67 5.10
CA PRO A 222 34.38 12.34 4.69
C PRO A 222 33.52 12.39 3.44
N MET A 223 34.10 12.99 2.41
CA MET A 223 33.53 13.21 1.11
C MET A 223 34.43 12.55 0.09
N ILE A 224 33.81 11.84 -0.84
CA ILE A 224 34.50 11.22 -1.95
C ILE A 224 34.02 11.93 -3.21
N ASN A 225 34.92 12.67 -3.84
CA ASN A 225 34.64 13.44 -5.04
C ASN A 225 35.02 12.63 -6.27
N PHE A 226 34.13 12.59 -7.25
CA PHE A 226 34.34 11.90 -8.51
C PHE A 226 33.89 12.79 -9.66
N THR A 227 34.63 12.77 -10.75
CA THR A 227 34.26 13.50 -11.97
C THR A 227 33.97 12.49 -13.06
N ILE A 228 32.74 12.50 -13.56
CA ILE A 228 32.24 11.59 -14.60
C ILE A 228 32.13 12.39 -15.89
N THR A 229 32.83 11.97 -16.94
CA THR A 229 32.78 12.63 -18.25
C THR A 229 32.36 11.64 -19.33
N ASN A 230 31.50 12.09 -20.24
CA ASN A 230 31.13 11.35 -21.44
C ASN A 230 31.53 12.18 -22.66
N ILE A 231 32.42 11.60 -23.45
CA ILE A 231 32.99 12.22 -24.63
C ILE A 231 32.41 11.50 -25.84
N SER A 232 31.65 12.21 -26.68
CA SER A 232 31.02 11.66 -27.87
C SER A 232 31.33 12.51 -29.10
N ILE A 233 31.84 11.87 -30.14
CA ILE A 233 32.23 12.54 -31.40
C ILE A 233 31.10 12.38 -32.42
N MET A 234 29.97 13.06 -32.17
CA MET A 234 29.03 13.64 -33.17
C MET A 234 27.84 14.37 -32.51
N SER A 235 27.58 14.19 -31.20
CA SER A 235 26.66 15.05 -30.45
C SER A 235 26.86 14.96 -28.93
N THR A 236 27.20 16.10 -28.33
CA THR A 236 27.25 16.41 -26.89
C THR A 236 28.39 15.79 -26.07
N GLU A 237 29.28 16.66 -25.60
CA GLU A 237 30.25 16.42 -24.53
C GLU A 237 29.59 16.81 -23.21
N LYS A 238 29.52 15.88 -22.24
CA LYS A 238 28.96 16.16 -20.91
C LYS A 238 29.94 15.79 -19.82
N ALA A 239 30.04 16.64 -18.81
CA ALA A 239 30.85 16.40 -17.61
C ALA A 239 30.04 16.70 -16.35
N TYR A 240 30.11 15.80 -15.38
CA TYR A 240 29.47 15.93 -14.09
C TYR A 240 30.51 15.76 -12.99
N GLU A 241 30.44 16.64 -11.98
CA GLU A 241 31.21 16.54 -10.76
C GLU A 241 30.28 16.13 -9.63
N CYS A 242 30.50 14.94 -9.08
CA CYS A 242 29.67 14.36 -8.04
C CYS A 242 30.47 14.19 -6.75
N ASN A 243 29.91 14.59 -5.62
CA ASN A 243 30.44 14.26 -4.30
C ASN A 243 29.52 13.28 -3.57
N VAL A 244 30.10 12.22 -3.01
CA VAL A 244 29.41 11.25 -2.14
C VAL A 244 29.90 11.47 -0.72
N HIS A 245 29.00 11.71 0.21
CA HIS A 245 29.36 12.04 1.59
C HIS A 245 28.38 11.43 2.59
N TRP A 246 28.84 11.24 3.81
CA TRP A 246 27.99 10.80 4.91
C TRP A 246 27.03 11.91 5.32
N CYS A 247 25.79 11.53 5.63
CA CYS A 247 24.75 12.46 6.05
C CYS A 247 23.77 11.79 7.00
N VAL A 248 22.95 12.61 7.67
CA VAL A 248 21.81 12.15 8.46
C VAL A 248 20.54 12.44 7.65
N LYS A 249 19.77 11.40 7.35
CA LYS A 249 18.48 11.52 6.65
C LYS A 249 17.33 11.40 7.65
N THR A 250 16.30 12.21 7.47
CA THR A 250 15.06 12.12 8.24
C THR A 250 13.97 11.53 7.34
N TYR A 251 13.29 10.48 7.79
CA TYR A 251 12.22 9.82 7.02
C TYR A 251 10.89 9.92 7.75
N ASN A 252 9.83 10.15 6.97
CA ASN A 252 8.47 9.84 7.36
C ASN A 252 8.09 8.51 6.71
N SER A 253 7.87 7.47 7.52
CA SER A 253 7.67 6.11 7.03
C SER A 253 6.29 5.58 7.41
N SER A 254 5.60 5.02 6.42
CA SER A 254 4.32 4.35 6.60
C SER A 254 4.26 3.08 5.77
N MET A 255 3.49 2.09 6.22
CA MET A 255 3.30 0.83 5.52
C MET A 255 1.82 0.61 5.31
N SER A 256 1.42 0.41 4.05
CA SER A 256 0.04 0.14 3.66
C SER A 256 0.00 -1.07 2.73
N GLY A 257 -0.80 -2.09 3.07
CA GLY A 257 -0.91 -3.29 2.23
C GLY A 257 0.40 -4.06 2.10
N ALA A 258 1.21 -4.06 3.17
CA ALA A 258 2.55 -4.63 3.21
C ALA A 258 3.62 -3.96 2.31
N VAL A 259 3.31 -2.81 1.72
CA VAL A 259 4.27 -1.97 0.99
C VAL A 259 4.75 -0.85 1.91
N LEU A 260 6.07 -0.75 2.10
CA LEU A 260 6.70 0.34 2.85
C LEU A 260 6.91 1.55 1.94
N THR A 261 6.43 2.71 2.36
CA THR A 261 6.63 3.99 1.70
C THR A 261 7.35 4.93 2.66
N GLU A 262 8.49 5.45 2.22
CA GLU A 262 9.31 6.38 3.00
C GLU A 262 9.50 7.67 2.21
N GLU A 263 9.08 8.79 2.79
CA GLU A 263 9.26 10.11 2.23
C GLU A 263 10.39 10.84 2.98
N PRO A 264 11.42 11.33 2.27
CA PRO A 264 12.49 12.09 2.91
C PRO A 264 11.95 13.47 3.34
N LEU A 265 12.11 13.80 4.62
CA LEU A 265 11.88 15.14 5.11
C LEU A 265 13.15 15.95 4.87
N VAL A 266 13.07 16.94 3.97
CA VAL A 266 14.17 17.90 3.71
C VAL A 266 14.26 18.86 4.89
N LEU A 267 14.89 18.41 5.96
CA LEU A 267 15.44 19.27 6.99
C LEU A 267 16.89 19.51 6.60
N ASP A 268 17.18 20.70 6.08
CA ASP A 268 18.52 21.12 5.68
C ASP A 268 19.45 21.03 6.91
N PRO A 269 20.31 20.00 7.03
CA PRO A 269 21.20 19.92 8.16
C PRO A 269 22.30 20.95 7.93
N SER A 270 22.58 21.77 8.95
CA SER A 270 23.85 22.48 9.01
C SER A 270 24.99 21.52 8.67
N PRO A 271 26.02 21.94 7.90
CA PRO A 271 27.13 21.07 7.58
C PRO A 271 27.71 20.47 8.87
N PRO A 272 28.04 19.18 8.87
CA PRO A 272 28.37 18.45 10.08
C PRO A 272 29.54 19.11 10.83
N ARG A 273 29.38 19.30 12.14
CA ARG A 273 30.51 19.61 13.02
C ARG A 273 31.27 18.33 13.28
N PHE A 274 32.50 18.27 12.77
CA PHE A 274 33.45 17.22 13.11
C PHE A 274 34.09 17.55 14.45
N ASP A 275 33.85 16.72 15.47
CA ASP A 275 34.65 16.78 16.69
C ASP A 275 36.02 16.20 16.38
N THR A 276 37.00 17.08 16.19
CA THR A 276 38.41 16.72 16.17
C THR A 276 38.82 16.34 17.59
N TYR A 277 39.37 15.15 17.79
CA TYR A 277 39.99 14.80 19.06
C TYR A 277 41.17 15.76 19.29
N ASN A 278 41.06 16.60 20.31
CA ASN A 278 42.13 17.48 20.80
C ASN A 278 42.62 18.61 19.86
N GLY A 279 41.77 19.13 18.96
CA GLY A 279 42.05 20.39 18.24
C GLY A 279 43.18 20.33 17.21
N SER A 280 43.70 19.14 16.91
CA SER A 280 44.60 18.86 15.81
C SER A 280 43.88 18.02 14.75
N ASN A 281 44.14 18.27 13.46
CA ASN A 281 43.46 17.67 12.30
C ASN A 281 43.85 16.18 12.11
N LEU A 282 43.65 15.38 13.16
CA LEU A 282 44.16 14.01 13.40
C LEU A 282 43.39 12.90 12.68
N TRP A 283 42.64 13.21 11.61
CA TRP A 283 42.05 12.15 10.82
C TRP A 283 43.12 11.23 10.19
N CYS A 284 44.36 11.73 10.05
CA CYS A 284 45.52 11.00 9.56
C CYS A 284 46.50 10.47 10.62
N ASP A 285 46.63 11.03 11.83
CA ASP A 285 47.60 10.49 12.83
C ASP A 285 47.19 9.11 13.36
N CYS A 286 45.90 8.77 13.22
CA CYS A 286 45.42 7.41 13.44
C CYS A 286 46.00 6.43 12.40
N LEU A 287 46.25 6.85 11.15
CA LEU A 287 46.91 6.00 10.13
C LEU A 287 48.38 5.75 10.46
N GLN A 288 49.10 6.76 10.96
CA GLN A 288 50.51 6.62 11.33
C GLN A 288 50.69 5.69 12.54
N THR A 289 49.68 5.65 13.42
CA THR A 289 49.61 4.69 14.53
C THR A 289 49.20 3.30 14.04
N ILE A 290 48.23 3.18 13.13
CA ILE A 290 47.80 1.89 12.55
C ILE A 290 48.95 1.21 11.78
N TYR A 291 49.71 1.94 10.96
CA TYR A 291 50.87 1.38 10.24
C TYR A 291 51.94 0.81 11.20
N ASN A 292 52.12 1.43 12.37
CA ASN A 292 53.08 0.98 13.39
C ASN A 292 52.51 -0.05 14.38
N THR A 293 51.19 -0.26 14.42
CA THR A 293 50.49 -1.09 15.44
C THR A 293 49.80 -2.32 14.84
N TYR A 294 50.09 -2.71 13.59
CA TYR A 294 49.73 -4.05 13.10
C TYR A 294 50.49 -5.18 13.81
N ALA A 295 51.53 -4.86 14.60
CA ALA A 295 52.28 -5.85 15.36
C ALA A 295 51.62 -6.27 16.70
N ASN A 296 50.65 -5.52 17.26
CA ASN A 296 50.18 -5.75 18.63
C ASN A 296 48.71 -5.34 18.91
N LEU A 297 47.75 -5.59 18.02
CA LEU A 297 46.32 -5.39 18.35
C LEU A 297 45.69 -6.65 18.94
N GLY A 298 46.06 -6.92 20.19
CA GLY A 298 45.18 -7.58 21.13
C GLY A 298 44.25 -6.55 21.76
N SER A 299 42.95 -6.67 21.51
CA SER A 299 41.87 -6.36 22.48
C SER A 299 41.92 -5.02 23.23
N ASP A 300 41.91 -3.88 22.55
CA ASP A 300 41.50 -2.60 23.16
C ASP A 300 40.47 -1.86 22.27
N PRO A 301 39.20 -1.73 22.68
CA PRO A 301 38.14 -1.09 21.90
C PRO A 301 38.25 0.45 21.80
N ASP A 302 39.08 1.10 22.62
CA ASP A 302 39.07 2.56 22.79
C ASP A 302 39.94 3.35 21.79
N HIS A 303 40.66 2.66 20.88
CA HIS A 303 41.61 3.30 19.94
C HIS A 303 41.14 3.36 18.47
N SER A 304 39.87 3.06 18.18
CA SER A 304 39.32 3.26 16.82
C SER A 304 38.91 4.73 16.61
N CYS A 305 39.46 5.39 15.60
CA CYS A 305 39.08 6.76 15.28
C CYS A 305 37.67 6.80 14.67
N VAL A 306 36.71 7.36 15.42
CA VAL A 306 35.29 7.42 15.08
C VAL A 306 34.90 8.86 14.71
N ALA A 307 34.27 9.03 13.56
CA ALA A 307 33.63 10.29 13.20
C ALA A 307 32.18 10.29 13.70
N LYS A 308 31.77 11.37 14.38
CA LYS A 308 30.44 11.51 15.00
C LYS A 308 29.66 12.69 14.39
N PHE A 309 28.35 12.49 14.24
CA PHE A 309 27.37 13.52 13.89
C PHE A 309 26.44 13.73 15.08
N TYR A 310 26.23 14.99 15.43
CA TYR A 310 25.31 15.38 16.50
C TYR A 310 24.08 16.04 15.90
N THR A 311 22.91 15.44 16.12
CA THR A 311 21.63 16.02 15.73
C THR A 311 20.70 16.03 16.93
N GLY A 312 20.51 17.21 17.54
CA GLY A 312 19.78 17.32 18.80
C GLY A 312 20.45 16.51 19.92
N ASN A 313 19.74 15.52 20.46
CA ASN A 313 20.23 14.62 21.51
C ASN A 313 20.76 13.28 20.97
N GLU A 314 20.77 13.08 19.65
CA GLU A 314 21.17 11.81 19.04
C GLU A 314 22.56 11.92 18.39
N THR A 315 23.34 10.84 18.53
CA THR A 315 24.69 10.73 17.98
C THR A 315 24.74 9.63 16.93
N PHE A 316 25.17 9.98 15.72
CA PHE A 316 25.43 9.01 14.65
C PHE A 316 26.93 8.88 14.41
N TYR A 317 27.43 7.70 14.09
CA TYR A 317 28.89 7.55 13.91
C TYR A 317 29.32 6.46 12.95
N PHE A 318 30.53 6.60 12.43
CA PHE A 318 31.22 5.61 11.59
C PHE A 318 32.71 5.58 11.90
N THR A 319 33.38 4.47 11.64
CA THR A 319 34.83 4.34 11.85
C THR A 319 35.61 4.79 10.62
N ASN A 320 36.84 5.24 10.83
CA ASN A 320 37.79 5.52 9.76
C ASN A 320 38.00 4.31 8.83
N ALA A 321 38.15 3.10 9.37
CA ALA A 321 38.33 1.87 8.61
C ALA A 321 37.15 1.63 7.65
N THR A 322 35.92 1.85 8.11
CA THR A 322 34.72 1.74 7.26
C THR A 322 34.67 2.82 6.18
N HIS A 323 35.10 4.04 6.48
CA HIS A 323 35.19 5.10 5.48
C HIS A 323 36.21 4.79 4.39
N TYR A 324 37.42 4.37 4.78
CA TYR A 324 38.48 3.98 3.83
C TYR A 324 38.08 2.79 2.96
N ALA A 325 37.49 1.76 3.58
CA ALA A 325 36.94 0.61 2.87
C ALA A 325 35.90 1.01 1.79
N LEU A 326 35.00 1.93 2.15
CA LEU A 326 33.98 2.43 1.24
C LEU A 326 34.57 3.33 0.15
N GLN A 327 35.56 4.16 0.50
CA GLN A 327 36.29 4.98 -0.45
C GLN A 327 37.02 4.12 -1.48
N GLY A 328 37.75 3.08 -1.03
CA GLY A 328 38.43 2.14 -1.91
C GLY A 328 37.46 1.39 -2.83
N LEU A 329 36.31 0.95 -2.31
CA LEU A 329 35.25 0.34 -3.11
C LEU A 329 34.73 1.31 -4.19
N LEU A 330 34.35 2.53 -3.82
CA LEU A 330 33.79 3.49 -4.77
C LEU A 330 34.84 3.97 -5.78
N GLN A 331 36.11 4.12 -5.37
CA GLN A 331 37.20 4.38 -6.29
C GLN A 331 37.37 3.24 -7.29
N HIS A 332 37.36 1.99 -6.85
CA HIS A 332 37.45 0.83 -7.74
C HIS A 332 36.27 0.76 -8.72
N VAL A 333 35.05 1.00 -8.22
CA VAL A 333 33.82 0.96 -9.00
C VAL A 333 33.78 2.04 -10.08
N PHE A 334 34.21 3.25 -9.75
CA PHE A 334 34.07 4.40 -10.65
C PHE A 334 35.33 4.66 -11.49
N THR A 335 36.53 4.54 -10.95
CA THR A 335 37.76 4.87 -11.70
C THR A 335 38.40 3.66 -12.38
N GLY A 336 37.96 2.44 -12.06
CA GLY A 336 38.60 1.20 -12.53
C GLY A 336 40.05 1.03 -12.06
N ASN A 337 40.55 1.94 -11.22
CA ASN A 337 41.93 2.04 -10.80
C ASN A 337 42.01 2.13 -9.27
N LEU A 338 42.96 1.41 -8.68
CA LEU A 338 43.28 1.53 -7.25
C LEU A 338 44.45 2.51 -7.11
N THR A 339 44.24 3.68 -6.51
CA THR A 339 45.32 4.61 -6.17
C THR A 339 45.62 4.55 -4.68
N TRP A 340 46.80 4.05 -4.31
CA TRP A 340 47.26 3.94 -2.93
C TRP A 340 48.62 4.64 -2.80
N GLY A 341 48.81 5.44 -1.74
CA GLY A 341 50.14 5.86 -1.30
C GLY A 341 51.01 6.64 -2.29
N GLY A 342 50.43 7.38 -3.24
CA GLY A 342 51.18 8.20 -4.21
C GLY A 342 51.70 7.45 -5.44
N ASP A 343 51.58 6.12 -5.49
CA ASP A 343 51.91 5.32 -6.68
C ASP A 343 50.63 4.85 -7.38
N THR A 344 50.37 5.41 -8.57
CA THR A 344 49.34 4.94 -9.50
C THR A 344 49.81 3.64 -10.16
N ILE A 345 49.33 2.49 -9.70
CA ILE A 345 49.49 1.23 -10.45
C ILE A 345 48.49 1.26 -11.60
N LEU A 346 48.91 1.73 -12.77
CA LEU A 346 48.14 1.60 -14.01
C LEU A 346 47.98 0.11 -14.33
N ASN A 347 46.87 -0.48 -13.89
CA ASN A 347 46.43 -1.78 -14.38
C ASN A 347 44.97 -1.67 -14.84
N PRO A 348 44.71 -1.22 -16.09
CA PRO A 348 43.36 -1.15 -16.66
C PRO A 348 42.79 -2.55 -17.00
N SER A 349 43.15 -3.58 -16.22
CA SER A 349 42.81 -4.97 -16.46
C SER A 349 42.04 -5.64 -15.32
N SER A 350 41.36 -4.90 -14.45
CA SER A 350 40.31 -5.50 -13.62
C SER A 350 38.98 -5.39 -14.38
N ASP A 351 38.32 -6.53 -14.59
CA ASP A 351 37.09 -6.73 -15.39
C ASP A 351 35.89 -5.80 -15.06
N THR A 352 36.00 -4.94 -14.05
CA THR A 352 34.92 -4.06 -13.57
C THR A 352 34.75 -2.77 -14.36
N MET A 353 35.83 -2.15 -14.84
CA MET A 353 35.70 -1.01 -15.77
C MET A 353 35.28 -1.50 -17.17
N GLN A 354 35.71 -2.72 -17.52
CA GLN A 354 35.25 -3.44 -18.69
C GLN A 354 33.77 -3.81 -18.62
N THR A 355 33.10 -3.88 -17.46
CA THR A 355 31.65 -4.13 -17.43
C THR A 355 30.81 -2.86 -17.62
N PHE A 356 31.37 -1.67 -17.33
CA PHE A 356 30.72 -0.40 -17.66
C PHE A 356 30.91 0.03 -19.13
N THR A 357 31.94 -0.46 -19.81
CA THR A 357 32.25 -0.07 -21.21
C THR A 357 32.36 -1.24 -22.20
N THR A 358 32.39 -2.49 -21.76
CA THR A 358 32.57 -3.67 -22.61
C THR A 358 31.54 -4.78 -22.30
N GLU A 359 30.28 -4.56 -22.65
CA GLU A 359 29.75 -5.56 -23.58
C GLU A 359 30.44 -5.26 -24.92
N TRP A 360 30.88 -6.30 -25.63
CA TRP A 360 31.65 -6.27 -26.89
C TRP A 360 33.18 -6.19 -26.76
N SER A 361 33.78 -7.18 -26.11
CA SER A 361 35.12 -7.63 -26.51
C SER A 361 35.04 -8.19 -27.93
N PHE A 362 35.36 -7.37 -28.94
CA PHE A 362 35.55 -7.84 -30.30
C PHE A 362 36.75 -8.82 -30.34
N PRO A 363 36.65 -9.96 -31.05
CA PRO A 363 37.82 -10.80 -31.29
C PRO A 363 38.87 -9.97 -32.01
N LYS A 364 40.13 -10.05 -31.58
CA LYS A 364 41.28 -9.42 -32.27
C LYS A 364 41.13 -9.62 -33.79
N PRO A 365 41.21 -8.58 -34.62
CA PRO A 365 41.05 -8.73 -36.06
C PRO A 365 42.10 -9.70 -36.57
N LYS A 366 41.66 -10.79 -37.21
CA LYS A 366 42.56 -11.64 -37.99
C LYS A 366 43.10 -10.78 -39.14
N PRO A 367 44.42 -10.81 -39.45
CA PRO A 367 44.96 -10.03 -40.56
C PRO A 367 44.29 -10.43 -41.88
N GLY A 368 43.76 -9.45 -42.64
CA GLY A 368 43.33 -9.65 -44.03
C GLY A 368 41.83 -9.61 -44.34
N ILE A 369 40.95 -9.19 -43.42
CA ILE A 369 39.52 -9.00 -43.73
C ILE A 369 39.23 -7.48 -43.82
N PRO A 370 38.67 -6.97 -44.93
CA PRO A 370 38.30 -5.55 -45.06
C PRO A 370 37.21 -5.20 -44.03
N LEU A 371 37.43 -4.11 -43.28
CA LEU A 371 36.45 -3.55 -42.36
C LEU A 371 35.31 -2.90 -43.17
N ASP A 372 34.09 -3.42 -43.03
CA ASP A 372 32.88 -2.77 -43.55
C ASP A 372 32.63 -1.47 -42.78
N PRO A 373 32.62 -0.28 -43.44
CA PRO A 373 32.40 1.01 -42.77
C PRO A 373 31.03 1.12 -42.08
N ASN A 374 30.08 0.25 -42.41
CA ASN A 374 28.71 0.28 -41.92
C ASN A 374 28.40 -0.78 -40.87
N ALA A 375 29.34 -1.66 -40.52
CA ALA A 375 29.17 -2.64 -39.42
C ALA A 375 29.15 -1.99 -38.02
N ASN A 376 29.58 -0.73 -37.91
CA ASN A 376 29.67 0.01 -36.64
C ASN A 376 28.34 0.67 -36.21
N ARG A 377 27.21 0.36 -36.87
CA ARG A 377 25.91 1.02 -36.61
C ARG A 377 24.97 0.28 -35.68
N TYR A 378 25.36 -0.85 -35.12
CA TYR A 378 24.50 -1.61 -34.21
C TYR A 378 25.25 -1.98 -32.93
N ALA A 379 24.66 -1.58 -31.80
CA ALA A 379 25.00 -1.96 -30.43
C ALA A 379 26.14 -1.21 -29.70
N ALA A 380 26.29 0.10 -29.94
CA ALA A 380 26.40 0.97 -28.77
C ALA A 380 25.03 0.86 -28.08
N GLY A 381 24.89 -0.09 -27.16
CA GLY A 381 23.81 -0.06 -26.19
C GLY A 381 23.84 1.35 -25.63
N ASN A 382 22.81 2.11 -25.93
CA ASN A 382 22.68 3.48 -25.49
C ASN A 382 22.57 3.39 -23.97
N ILE A 383 23.70 3.36 -23.25
CA ILE A 383 23.80 4.10 -22.01
C ILE A 383 23.70 5.55 -22.48
N THR A 384 22.49 5.94 -22.93
CA THR A 384 22.01 7.28 -22.65
C THR A 384 22.39 7.44 -21.20
N LEU A 385 23.28 8.37 -20.88
CA LEU A 385 23.56 8.73 -19.51
C LEU A 385 22.20 8.96 -18.86
N VAL A 386 21.72 7.90 -18.22
CA VAL A 386 20.65 7.89 -17.26
C VAL A 386 21.02 9.04 -16.36
N ASN A 387 20.06 9.91 -16.09
CA ASN A 387 20.21 11.07 -15.25
C ASN A 387 21.24 10.79 -14.13
N ILE A 388 22.46 11.35 -14.22
CA ILE A 388 23.55 10.98 -13.30
C ILE A 388 23.12 11.26 -11.85
N GLU A 389 22.28 12.26 -11.67
CA GLU A 389 21.62 12.54 -10.41
C GLU A 389 20.77 11.35 -9.92
N GLU A 390 19.98 10.72 -10.79
CA GLU A 390 19.19 9.52 -10.48
C GLU A 390 20.07 8.30 -10.17
N LEU A 391 21.15 8.10 -10.95
CA LEU A 391 22.12 7.03 -10.69
C LEU A 391 22.76 7.19 -9.31
N MET A 392 23.26 8.39 -9.00
CA MET A 392 23.90 8.69 -7.72
C MET A 392 22.89 8.68 -6.57
N ASN A 393 21.64 9.09 -6.80
CA ASN A 393 20.54 8.94 -5.84
C ASN A 393 20.27 7.46 -5.53
N ASN A 394 20.13 6.61 -6.54
CA ASN A 394 19.93 5.17 -6.36
C ASN A 394 21.10 4.52 -5.63
N LEU A 395 22.34 4.89 -5.98
CA LEU A 395 23.55 4.42 -5.30
C LEU A 395 23.52 4.78 -3.81
N THR A 396 23.37 6.06 -3.51
CA THR A 396 23.42 6.53 -2.12
C THR A 396 22.23 6.06 -1.29
N GLU A 397 21.06 5.86 -1.90
CA GLU A 397 19.91 5.23 -1.26
C GLU A 397 20.15 3.75 -0.96
N SER A 398 20.72 2.99 -1.90
CA SER A 398 21.10 1.58 -1.70
C SER A 398 22.10 1.42 -0.55
N MET A 399 23.14 2.26 -0.51
CA MET A 399 24.11 2.29 0.59
C MET A 399 23.44 2.65 1.93
N THR A 400 22.50 3.60 1.92
CA THR A 400 21.72 3.99 3.11
C THR A 400 20.87 2.83 3.62
N VAL A 401 20.20 2.09 2.73
CA VAL A 401 19.42 0.90 3.08
C VAL A 401 20.33 -0.16 3.70
N ARG A 402 21.51 -0.41 3.13
CA ARG A 402 22.47 -1.37 3.69
C ARG A 402 22.93 -0.96 5.09
N ILE A 403 23.22 0.32 5.34
CA ILE A 403 23.59 0.84 6.67
C ILE A 403 22.49 0.52 7.70
N ARG A 404 21.22 0.77 7.34
CA ARG A 404 20.08 0.48 8.22
C ARG A 404 19.90 -1.02 8.48
N GLN A 405 20.09 -1.86 7.45
CA GLN A 405 20.04 -3.32 7.58
C GLN A 405 21.16 -3.86 8.47
N ALA A 406 22.38 -3.31 8.35
CA ALA A 406 23.51 -3.69 9.19
C ALA A 406 23.22 -3.38 10.67
N ALA A 407 22.65 -2.20 10.96
CA ALA A 407 22.23 -1.85 12.30
C ALA A 407 21.14 -2.80 12.83
N ALA A 408 20.16 -3.17 12.00
CA ALA A 408 19.11 -4.13 12.37
C ALA A 408 19.70 -5.45 12.88
N ALA A 409 20.76 -5.95 12.22
CA ALA A 409 21.41 -7.21 12.56
C ALA A 409 22.12 -7.18 13.93
N LEU A 410 22.49 -6.00 14.43
CA LEU A 410 23.14 -5.83 15.74
C LEU A 410 22.16 -5.93 16.91
N ALA A 411 20.83 -5.94 16.66
CA ALA A 411 19.78 -6.04 17.68
C ALA A 411 19.94 -5.08 18.89
N SER A 412 20.49 -3.89 18.65
CA SER A 412 20.69 -2.85 19.67
C SER A 412 19.40 -2.05 19.90
N PRO A 413 19.13 -1.54 21.12
CA PRO A 413 17.93 -0.74 21.39
C PRO A 413 17.75 0.46 20.44
N ASN A 414 18.85 1.01 19.93
CA ASN A 414 18.86 2.17 19.02
C ASN A 414 18.96 1.77 17.53
N SER A 415 18.80 0.50 17.17
CA SER A 415 18.86 0.04 15.78
C SER A 415 17.49 -0.16 15.12
N THR A 416 16.41 0.07 15.85
CA THR A 416 15.04 0.05 15.35
C THR A 416 14.23 1.23 15.87
N VAL A 417 13.21 1.62 15.11
CA VAL A 417 12.21 2.62 15.50
C VAL A 417 10.89 1.91 15.71
N ASP A 418 10.29 2.19 16.86
CA ASP A 418 8.99 1.65 17.24
C ASP A 418 7.87 2.43 16.57
N GLY A 419 6.95 1.69 15.96
CA GLY A 419 5.80 2.20 15.24
C GLY A 419 4.50 1.65 15.78
N THR A 420 3.42 2.30 15.37
CA THR A 420 2.06 1.94 15.71
C THR A 420 1.47 1.00 14.66
N THR A 421 0.90 -0.12 15.13
CA THR A 421 0.27 -1.13 14.29
C THR A 421 -1.23 -0.88 14.21
N PHE A 422 -1.81 -0.84 13.01
CA PHE A 422 -3.25 -0.73 12.80
C PHE A 422 -3.85 -2.06 12.39
N GLN A 423 -4.98 -2.41 13.00
CA GLN A 423 -5.76 -3.59 12.64
C GLN A 423 -7.17 -3.19 12.22
N LEU A 424 -7.69 -3.86 11.20
CA LEU A 424 -9.10 -3.77 10.83
C LEU A 424 -9.92 -4.58 11.83
N GLN A 425 -10.83 -3.91 12.53
CA GLN A 425 -11.79 -4.55 13.43
C GLN A 425 -13.22 -4.29 12.94
N ALA A 426 -14.05 -5.33 12.97
CA ALA A 426 -15.46 -5.21 12.65
C ALA A 426 -16.23 -4.76 13.89
N PHE A 427 -16.91 -3.62 13.80
CA PHE A 427 -17.76 -3.10 14.86
C PHE A 427 -19.22 -3.40 14.56
N VAL A 428 -20.05 -3.53 15.61
CA VAL A 428 -21.50 -3.67 15.44
C VAL A 428 -22.13 -2.29 15.53
N ARG A 429 -22.61 -1.76 14.40
CA ARG A 429 -23.33 -0.48 14.36
C ARG A 429 -24.82 -0.73 14.14
N ILE A 430 -25.62 -0.40 15.16
CA ILE A 430 -27.09 -0.55 15.12
C ILE A 430 -27.72 0.68 14.45
N ARG A 431 -28.49 0.46 13.39
CA ARG A 431 -29.25 1.50 12.69
C ARG A 431 -30.71 1.51 13.17
N TRP A 432 -30.97 2.21 14.27
CA TRP A 432 -32.29 2.31 14.92
C TRP A 432 -33.45 2.72 14.01
N ARG A 433 -33.18 3.46 12.92
CA ARG A 433 -34.20 3.88 11.94
C ARG A 433 -34.93 2.69 11.31
N TRP A 434 -34.29 1.53 11.17
CA TRP A 434 -34.89 0.31 10.63
C TRP A 434 -35.75 -0.45 11.64
N LEU A 435 -35.75 -0.04 12.91
CA LEU A 435 -36.61 -0.61 13.95
C LEU A 435 -38.04 0.00 13.92
N THR A 436 -38.25 1.05 13.12
CA THR A 436 -39.53 1.78 13.02
C THR A 436 -40.68 0.89 12.57
N LEU A 437 -40.52 0.13 11.47
CA LEU A 437 -41.58 -0.73 10.94
C LEU A 437 -41.96 -1.88 11.90
N PRO A 438 -41.02 -2.67 12.48
CA PRO A 438 -41.37 -3.69 13.46
C PRO A 438 -42.13 -3.15 14.67
N VAL A 439 -41.71 -1.99 15.20
CA VAL A 439 -42.41 -1.33 16.32
C VAL A 439 -43.79 -0.85 15.90
N LEU A 440 -43.91 -0.26 14.72
CA LEU A 440 -45.19 0.20 14.17
C LEU A 440 -46.17 -0.97 14.00
N VAL A 441 -45.73 -2.07 13.40
CA VAL A 441 -46.55 -3.27 13.21
C VAL A 441 -47.00 -3.81 14.57
N LEU A 442 -46.10 -3.91 15.54
CA LEU A 442 -46.44 -4.39 16.89
C LEU A 442 -47.48 -3.49 17.56
N ALA A 443 -47.32 -2.16 17.52
CA ALA A 443 -48.28 -1.21 18.06
C ALA A 443 -49.66 -1.32 17.38
N LEU A 444 -49.69 -1.37 16.04
CA LEU A 444 -50.93 -1.53 15.27
C LEU A 444 -51.64 -2.85 15.59
N THR A 445 -50.89 -3.93 15.85
CA THR A 445 -51.48 -5.22 16.21
C THR A 445 -52.09 -5.23 17.60
N ALA A 446 -51.46 -4.56 18.56
CA ALA A 446 -52.02 -4.37 19.89
C ALA A 446 -53.32 -3.55 19.82
N VAL A 447 -53.33 -2.47 19.04
CA VAL A 447 -54.54 -1.66 18.80
C VAL A 447 -55.64 -2.50 18.15
N LEU A 448 -55.34 -3.26 17.10
CA LEU A 448 -56.32 -4.15 16.43
C LEU A 448 -56.89 -5.20 17.41
N LEU A 449 -56.04 -5.79 18.23
CA LEU A 449 -56.48 -6.79 19.22
C LEU A 449 -57.41 -6.15 20.25
N VAL A 450 -57.02 -5.04 20.86
CA VAL A 450 -57.83 -4.34 21.88
C VAL A 450 -59.16 -3.87 21.30
N THR A 451 -59.14 -3.25 20.11
CA THR A 451 -60.35 -2.79 19.43
C THR A 451 -61.28 -3.95 19.06
N SER A 452 -60.74 -5.08 18.60
CA SER A 452 -61.57 -6.26 18.29
C SER A 452 -62.21 -6.87 19.54
N ILE A 453 -61.50 -6.89 20.68
CA ILE A 453 -62.04 -7.33 21.98
C ILE A 453 -63.17 -6.40 22.42
N LEU A 454 -62.94 -5.08 22.41
CA LEU A 454 -63.93 -4.09 22.83
C LEU A 454 -65.18 -4.14 21.95
N LEU A 455 -65.04 -4.22 20.62
CA LEU A 455 -66.18 -4.32 19.72
C LEU A 455 -66.94 -5.63 19.88
N THR A 456 -66.25 -6.74 20.09
CA THR A 456 -66.90 -8.02 20.38
C THR A 456 -67.76 -7.92 21.65
N PHE A 457 -67.24 -7.24 22.68
CA PHE A 457 -67.93 -6.98 23.93
C PHE A 457 -69.16 -6.06 23.76
N PHE A 458 -68.98 -4.87 23.15
CA PHE A 458 -70.06 -3.90 22.97
C PHE A 458 -71.17 -4.41 22.05
N THR A 459 -70.81 -5.15 21.00
CA THR A 459 -71.80 -5.72 20.09
C THR A 459 -72.47 -6.98 20.66
N LYS A 460 -72.07 -7.47 21.84
CA LYS A 460 -72.53 -8.73 22.44
C LYS A 460 -72.40 -9.93 21.47
N SER A 461 -71.37 -9.94 20.62
CA SER A 461 -71.08 -11.05 19.71
C SER A 461 -70.31 -12.16 20.43
N LYS A 462 -70.56 -13.41 20.06
CA LYS A 462 -69.81 -14.54 20.60
C LYS A 462 -68.42 -14.61 19.94
N PRO A 463 -67.35 -14.98 20.67
CA PRO A 463 -65.99 -15.03 20.15
C PRO A 463 -65.75 -16.30 19.31
N TRP A 464 -66.46 -16.43 18.19
CA TRP A 464 -66.38 -17.60 17.31
C TRP A 464 -65.12 -17.64 16.46
N LYS A 465 -64.45 -16.50 16.22
CA LYS A 465 -63.19 -16.40 15.46
C LYS A 465 -63.26 -17.24 14.17
N SER A 466 -62.29 -18.13 13.93
CA SER A 466 -62.24 -19.04 12.76
C SER A 466 -63.02 -20.36 12.95
N SER A 467 -63.91 -20.48 13.93
CA SER A 467 -64.64 -21.73 14.19
C SER A 467 -65.56 -22.11 13.03
N ALA A 468 -65.28 -23.25 12.39
CA ALA A 468 -66.18 -23.88 11.43
C ALA A 468 -67.42 -24.50 12.13
N THR A 469 -67.25 -24.94 13.37
CA THR A 469 -68.32 -25.48 14.22
C THR A 469 -69.41 -24.44 14.45
N ALA A 470 -69.04 -23.17 14.67
CA ALA A 470 -70.02 -22.10 14.81
C ALA A 470 -70.92 -21.98 13.56
N LEU A 471 -70.36 -22.15 12.37
CA LEU A 471 -71.12 -22.10 11.12
C LEU A 471 -72.02 -23.33 10.92
N LEU A 472 -71.58 -24.52 11.35
CA LEU A 472 -72.36 -25.75 11.27
C LEU A 472 -73.56 -25.75 12.22
N PHE A 473 -73.40 -25.24 13.45
CA PHE A 473 -74.47 -25.21 14.46
C PHE A 473 -75.41 -24.01 14.32
N HIS A 474 -74.98 -22.93 13.66
CA HIS A 474 -75.72 -21.67 13.52
C HIS A 474 -75.85 -21.23 12.05
N GLY A 475 -76.02 -22.21 11.16
CA GLY A 475 -76.01 -22.03 9.70
C GLY A 475 -77.17 -21.23 9.13
N LEU A 476 -77.30 -21.27 7.80
CA LEU A 476 -78.35 -20.58 7.04
C LEU A 476 -79.75 -21.15 7.37
N ASP A 477 -80.77 -20.31 7.23
CA ASP A 477 -82.16 -20.72 7.40
C ASP A 477 -82.59 -21.76 6.34
N PRO A 478 -83.54 -22.67 6.63
CA PRO A 478 -83.95 -23.75 5.74
C PRO A 478 -84.38 -23.27 4.34
N GLU A 479 -85.05 -22.11 4.24
CA GLU A 479 -85.48 -21.55 2.95
C GLU A 479 -84.30 -21.21 2.03
N HIS A 480 -83.26 -20.56 2.58
CA HIS A 480 -82.04 -20.26 1.84
C HIS A 480 -81.18 -21.52 1.62
N LEU A 481 -81.24 -22.48 2.55
CA LEU A 481 -80.53 -23.76 2.45
C LEU A 481 -81.05 -24.59 1.29
N ASP A 482 -82.37 -24.67 1.11
CA ASP A 482 -83.01 -25.43 0.03
C ASP A 482 -82.64 -24.85 -1.34
N GLN A 483 -82.65 -23.52 -1.48
CA GLN A 483 -82.23 -22.84 -2.71
C GLN A 483 -80.76 -23.11 -3.05
N LEU A 484 -79.87 -23.03 -2.05
CA LEU A 484 -78.42 -23.17 -2.25
C LEU A 484 -77.96 -24.64 -2.37
N SER A 485 -78.70 -25.60 -1.81
CA SER A 485 -78.38 -27.04 -1.86
C SER A 485 -78.38 -27.61 -3.29
N SER A 486 -79.12 -26.97 -4.19
CA SER A 486 -79.21 -27.34 -5.60
C SER A 486 -77.92 -27.06 -6.40
N ILE A 487 -77.04 -26.19 -5.88
CA ILE A 487 -75.83 -25.73 -6.57
C ILE A 487 -74.63 -26.62 -6.23
N LYS A 488 -74.23 -27.48 -7.18
CA LYS A 488 -73.13 -28.45 -6.97
C LYS A 488 -71.76 -27.98 -7.47
N LYS A 489 -71.69 -27.03 -8.41
CA LYS A 489 -70.40 -26.58 -8.99
C LYS A 489 -69.84 -25.39 -8.21
N ARG A 490 -68.55 -25.46 -7.86
CA ARG A 490 -67.82 -24.38 -7.15
C ARG A 490 -67.94 -23.00 -7.82
N ALA A 491 -67.88 -22.94 -9.14
CA ALA A 491 -68.01 -21.67 -9.87
C ALA A 491 -69.40 -21.04 -9.71
N GLN A 492 -70.45 -21.88 -9.68
CA GLN A 492 -71.83 -21.43 -9.44
C GLN A 492 -72.04 -21.03 -7.97
N MET A 493 -71.32 -21.64 -7.03
CA MET A 493 -71.33 -21.25 -5.62
C MET A 493 -70.70 -19.85 -5.40
N ASP A 494 -69.61 -19.51 -6.10
CA ASP A 494 -69.01 -18.15 -5.99
C ASP A 494 -69.97 -17.09 -6.50
N GLU A 495 -70.71 -17.36 -7.58
CA GLU A 495 -71.69 -16.42 -8.13
C GLU A 495 -72.90 -16.27 -7.20
N ALA A 496 -73.51 -17.38 -6.76
CA ALA A 496 -74.62 -17.35 -5.81
C ALA A 496 -74.26 -16.67 -4.48
N SER A 497 -73.01 -16.81 -4.01
CA SER A 497 -72.54 -16.16 -2.78
C SER A 497 -72.50 -14.63 -2.86
N ARG A 498 -72.48 -14.05 -4.07
CA ARG A 498 -72.49 -12.59 -4.29
C ARG A 498 -73.89 -12.01 -4.17
N GLU A 499 -74.89 -12.77 -4.57
CA GLU A 499 -76.29 -12.33 -4.64
C GLU A 499 -77.02 -12.58 -3.32
N VAL A 500 -76.74 -13.71 -2.66
CA VAL A 500 -77.39 -14.05 -1.38
C VAL A 500 -76.82 -13.19 -0.25
N THR A 501 -77.70 -12.41 0.37
CA THR A 501 -77.38 -11.60 1.56
C THR A 501 -78.02 -12.21 2.80
N VAL A 502 -77.25 -12.32 3.87
CA VAL A 502 -77.69 -12.87 5.15
C VAL A 502 -77.33 -11.93 6.31
N GLN A 503 -78.06 -12.05 7.40
CA GLN A 503 -77.84 -11.35 8.65
C GLN A 503 -77.84 -12.34 9.82
N LEU A 504 -76.88 -12.19 10.72
CA LEU A 504 -76.77 -12.97 11.94
C LEU A 504 -77.79 -12.46 12.97
N VAL A 505 -78.86 -13.22 13.16
CA VAL A 505 -79.95 -12.92 14.09
C VAL A 505 -80.06 -14.01 15.15
N LYS A 506 -80.49 -13.64 16.35
CA LYS A 506 -80.79 -14.59 17.43
C LYS A 506 -82.27 -14.98 17.33
N THR A 507 -82.55 -16.24 16.99
CA THR A 507 -83.87 -16.85 16.98
C THR A 507 -84.12 -17.66 18.27
N GLU A 508 -85.34 -18.15 18.46
CA GLU A 508 -85.70 -18.99 19.62
C GLU A 508 -84.89 -20.30 19.70
N HIS A 509 -84.40 -20.78 18.55
CA HIS A 509 -83.59 -21.99 18.43
C HIS A 509 -82.07 -21.73 18.39
N GLY A 510 -81.62 -20.49 18.64
CA GLY A 510 -80.20 -20.13 18.69
C GLY A 510 -79.83 -19.00 17.73
N TRP A 511 -78.54 -18.89 17.37
CA TRP A 511 -78.13 -17.94 16.33
C TRP A 511 -78.32 -18.57 14.95
N ARG A 512 -78.78 -17.79 13.97
CA ARG A 512 -78.89 -18.21 12.57
C ARG A 512 -78.52 -17.07 11.61
N LEU A 513 -78.11 -17.43 10.40
CA LEU A 513 -77.91 -16.51 9.28
C LEU A 513 -79.20 -16.46 8.45
N LEU A 514 -79.98 -15.38 8.60
CA LEU A 514 -81.29 -15.17 7.99
C LEU A 514 -81.26 -14.19 6.82
#